data_AF-A0A497SFY5-F1
#
_entry.id   AF-A0A497SFY5-F1
#
_cell.length_a   1.000
_cell.length_b   1.000
_cell.length_c   1.000
_cell.angle_alpha   90.00
_cell.angle_beta   90.00
_cell.angle_gamma   90.00
#
_symmetry.space_group_name_H-M   'P 1'
#
loop_
_entity.id
_entity.type
_entity.pdbx_description
1 polymer ?
#
loop_
_entity_poly.entity_id
_entity_poly.type
_entity_poly.pdbx_seq_one_letter_code
_entity_poly.pdbx_strand_id
1 'polypeptide(L)' 'MGEVAIVYKINPELDKKDEIKNKLTELGAKEIQEEDIGFGITVLNVVFVMEDKPKGMEEFE' A
#
# COMPACT_ATOMS: atom_id res chain seq x y z
N MET A 1 -3.29 -15.39 -18.18
CA MET A 1 -3.62 -14.94 -16.82
C MET A 1 -3.14 -13.50 -16.74
N GLY A 2 -4.02 -12.57 -16.36
CA GLY A 2 -3.66 -11.14 -16.24
C GLY A 2 -3.03 -10.84 -14.88
N GLU A 3 -2.45 -9.67 -14.74
CA GLU A 3 -2.04 -9.11 -13.45
C GLU A 3 -3.10 -8.08 -13.01
N VAL A 4 -3.43 -8.07 -11.73
CA VAL A 4 -4.30 -7.09 -11.09
C VAL A 4 -3.47 -6.20 -10.19
N ALA A 5 -3.63 -4.89 -10.34
CA ALA A 5 -3.05 -3.91 -9.43
C ALA A 5 -4.09 -3.52 -8.37
N ILE A 6 -3.71 -3.64 -7.09
CA ILE A 6 -4.50 -3.18 -5.96
C ILE A 6 -3.82 -1.95 -5.38
N VAL A 7 -4.58 -0.87 -5.22
CA VAL A 7 -4.08 0.39 -4.67
C VAL A 7 -4.73 0.67 -3.33
N TYR A 8 -3.92 0.73 -2.27
CA TYR A 8 -4.35 1.14 -0.94
C TYR A 8 -3.88 2.56 -0.64
N LYS A 9 -4.78 3.40 -0.13
CA LYS A 9 -4.45 4.72 0.41
C LYS A 9 -4.47 4.65 1.93
N ILE A 10 -3.29 4.75 2.54
CA ILE A 10 -3.10 4.59 3.98
C ILE A 10 -2.76 5.95 4.58
N ASN A 11 -3.45 6.33 5.65
CA ASN A 11 -3.12 7.51 6.45
C ASN A 11 -2.38 7.06 7.72
N PRO A 12 -1.04 6.96 7.70
CA PRO A 12 -0.28 6.58 8.88
C PRO A 12 -0.31 7.69 9.94
N GLU A 13 -0.22 7.30 11.21
CA GLU A 13 0.20 8.23 12.26
C GLU A 13 1.62 8.75 11.95
N LEU A 14 1.88 10.01 12.31
CA LEU A 14 3.05 10.77 11.85
C LEU A 14 4.39 10.13 12.24
N ASP A 15 4.44 9.51 13.41
CA ASP A 15 5.57 8.76 13.97
C ASP A 15 5.68 7.32 13.46
N LYS A 16 4.61 6.77 12.86
CA LYS A 16 4.55 5.39 12.37
C LYS A 16 4.76 5.25 10.86
N LYS A 17 4.89 6.37 10.14
CA LYS A 17 5.02 6.37 8.66
C LYS A 17 6.13 5.44 8.18
N ASP A 18 7.34 5.57 8.73
CA ASP A 18 8.50 4.79 8.30
C ASP A 18 8.37 3.30 8.66
N GLU A 19 7.79 3.00 9.83
CA GLU A 19 7.49 1.62 10.24
C GLU A 19 6.48 0.97 9.28
N ILE A 20 5.42 1.69 8.94
CA ILE A 20 4.38 1.21 8.03
C ILE A 20 4.95 1.01 6.62
N LYS A 21 5.78 1.92 6.11
CA LYS A 21 6.46 1.74 4.82
C LYS A 21 7.31 0.46 4.78
N ASN A 22 8.07 0.19 5.84
CA ASN A 22 8.88 -1.02 5.92
C ASN A 22 8.00 -2.28 5.90
N LYS A 23 6.94 -2.33 6.70
CA LYS A 23 5.98 -3.44 6.72
C LYS A 23 5.32 -3.68 5.36
N LEU A 24 4.89 -2.61 4.68
CA LEU A 24 4.28 -2.73 3.34
C LEU A 24 5.27 -3.26 2.30
N THR A 25 6.53 -2.87 2.41
CA THR A 25 7.60 -3.38 1.54
C THR A 25 7.83 -4.88 1.81
N GLU A 26 7.85 -5.30 3.07
CA GLU A 26 7.94 -6.71 3.46
C GLU A 26 6.74 -7.54 2.98
N LEU A 27 5.55 -6.95 2.94
CA LEU A 27 4.33 -7.55 2.39
C LEU A 27 4.31 -7.63 0.85
N GLY A 28 5.34 -7.12 0.17
CA GLY A 28 5.46 -7.19 -1.28
C GLY A 28 4.82 -6.03 -2.04
N ALA A 29 4.69 -4.86 -1.41
CA ALA A 29 4.29 -3.65 -2.12
C ALA A 29 5.24 -3.39 -3.29
N LYS A 30 4.68 -3.23 -4.47
CA LYS A 30 5.42 -2.94 -5.70
C LYS A 30 5.88 -1.50 -5.74
N GLU A 31 5.04 -0.60 -5.23
CA GLU A 31 5.28 0.83 -5.20
C GLU A 31 4.65 1.44 -3.96
N ILE A 32 5.34 2.40 -3.35
CA ILE A 32 4.82 3.21 -2.23
C ILE A 32 5.13 4.68 -2.55
N GLN A 33 4.09 5.48 -2.75
CA GLN A 33 4.21 6.92 -2.98
C GLN A 33 3.73 7.68 -1.75
N GLU A 34 4.48 8.71 -1.36
CA GLU A 34 4.06 9.66 -0.32
C GLU A 34 3.33 10.83 -0.98
N GLU A 35 2.12 11.12 -0.50
CA GLU A 35 1.31 12.26 -0.93
C GLU A 35 1.09 13.17 0.29
N ASP A 36 1.57 14.41 0.21
CA ASP A 36 1.25 15.44 1.20
C ASP A 36 -0.14 16.00 0.89
N ILE A 37 -1.07 15.84 1.83
CA ILE A 37 -2.45 16.33 1.71
C ILE A 37 -2.69 17.60 2.53
N GLY A 38 -1.64 18.19 3.11
CA GLY A 38 -1.67 19.40 3.92
C GLY A 38 -1.77 19.13 5.42
N PHE A 39 -1.62 20.19 6.21
CA PHE A 39 -1.65 20.13 7.69
C PHE A 39 -0.61 19.19 8.31
N GLY A 40 0.49 18.92 7.59
CA GLY A 40 1.51 17.96 8.01
C GLY A 40 1.06 16.50 7.90
N ILE A 41 -0.05 16.22 7.23
CA ILE A 41 -0.56 14.88 7.01
C ILE A 41 0.01 14.34 5.70
N THR A 42 0.71 13.22 5.80
CA THR A 42 1.22 12.46 4.65
C THR A 42 0.48 11.15 4.54
N VAL A 43 -0.10 10.87 3.38
CA VAL A 43 -0.71 9.58 3.06
C VAL A 43 0.23 8.74 2.19
N LEU A 44 0.13 7.43 2.31
CA LEU A 44 0.87 6.45 1.53
C LEU A 44 -0.06 5.84 0.51
N ASN A 45 0.21 6.04 -0.78
CA ASN A 45 -0.42 5.32 -1.87
C ASN A 45 0.42 4.08 -2.18
N VAL A 46 -0.12 2.90 -1.90
CA VAL A 46 0.59 1.62 -1.95
C VAL A 46 0.01 0.78 -3.06
N VAL A 47 0.86 0.29 -3.96
CA VAL A 47 0.46 -0.58 -5.07
C VAL A 47 0.95 -1.98 -4.80
N PHE A 48 0.06 -2.95 -4.82
CA PHE A 48 0.38 -4.38 -4.91
C PHE A 48 0.01 -4.89 -6.30
N VAL A 49 0.84 -5.76 -6.87
CA VAL A 49 0.56 -6.41 -8.15
C VAL A 49 0.49 -7.90 -7.89
N MET A 50 -0.61 -8.52 -8.29
CA MET A 50 -0.83 -9.95 -8.09
C MET A 50 -1.41 -10.62 -9.33
N GLU A 51 -1.21 -11.94 -9.42
CA GLU A 51 -1.84 -12.73 -10.47
C GLU A 51 -3.37 -12.73 -10.28
N ASP A 52 -4.10 -12.59 -11.39
CA ASP A 52 -5.56 -12.71 -11.42
C ASP A 52 -5.97 -14.17 -11.09
N LYS A 53 -6.22 -14.40 -9.80
CA LYS A 53 -6.68 -15.68 -9.24
C LYS A 53 -8.02 -15.50 -8.53
N PRO A 54 -8.93 -16.48 -8.61
CA PRO A 54 -10.15 -16.47 -7.81
C PRO A 54 -9.81 -16.33 -6.32
N LYS A 55 -10.41 -15.35 -5.63
CA LYS A 55 -10.21 -15.03 -4.21
C LYS A 55 -8.84 -14.44 -3.82
N GLY A 56 -8.00 -14.04 -4.77
CA GLY A 56 -6.69 -13.43 -4.45
C GLY A 56 -6.76 -12.21 -3.52
N MET A 57 -7.82 -11.41 -3.64
CA MET A 57 -7.99 -10.19 -2.84
C MET A 57 -8.31 -10.47 -1.35
N GLU A 58 -8.85 -11.63 -1.00
CA GLU A 58 -9.19 -11.99 0.40
C GLU A 58 -7.93 -12.12 1.29
N GLU A 59 -6.74 -12.31 0.70
CA GLU A 59 -5.47 -12.42 1.44
C GLU A 59 -4.93 -11.05 1.93
N PHE A 60 -5.51 -9.95 1.46
CA PHE A 60 -5.07 -8.58 1.76
C PHE A 60 -6.06 -7.77 2.62
N GLU A 61 -7.27 -8.30 2.91
CA GLU A 61 -8.22 -7.71 3.88
C GLU A 61 -7.85 -8.02 5.32
#